data_AF-A0A521T5R9-F1
#
_entry.id   AF-A0A521T5R9-F1
#
_cell.length_a   1.000
_cell.length_b   1.000
_cell.length_c   1.000
_cell.angle_alpha   90.00
_cell.angle_beta   90.00
_cell.angle_gamma   90.00
#
_symmetry.space_group_name_H-M   'P 1'
#
loop_
_entity.id
_entity.type
_entity.pdbx_description
1 polymer ?
#
loop_
_entity_poly.entity_id
_entity_poly.type
_entity_poly.pdbx_seq_one_letter_code
_entity_poly.pdbx_strand_id
1 'polypeptide(L)'
;MTTAIPARTISRLIEAAREQPGVRPADLQPGDWVIVRTKNSTYTLSAVGDGTFVVTGGWFSAERTDGQRIAVRGCTWSSALPPQ
;
A
#
# COMPACT_ATOMS: atom_id res chain seq x y z
N MET A 1 17.04 26.13 -13.87
CA MET A 1 16.99 25.15 -14.98
C MET A 1 15.72 24.35 -14.84
N THR A 2 14.76 24.51 -15.75
CA THR A 2 13.48 23.80 -15.73
C THR A 2 13.61 22.51 -16.51
N THR A 3 13.55 21.37 -15.85
CA THR A 3 13.55 20.06 -16.52
C THR A 3 12.24 19.88 -17.27
N ALA A 4 12.28 19.89 -18.59
CA ALA A 4 11.11 19.57 -19.41
C ALA A 4 10.73 18.10 -19.20
N ILE A 5 9.54 17.84 -18.66
CA ILE A 5 9.00 16.47 -18.57
C ILE A 5 8.49 16.11 -19.97
N PRO A 6 9.07 15.13 -20.67
CA PRO A 6 8.62 14.76 -22.00
C PRO A 6 7.17 14.26 -21.94
N ALA A 7 6.34 14.72 -22.89
CA ALA A 7 4.97 14.26 -23.00
C ALA A 7 4.93 12.74 -23.20
N ARG A 8 4.24 12.03 -22.29
CA ARG A 8 4.02 10.58 -22.39
C ARG A 8 2.57 10.32 -22.76
N THR A 9 2.34 9.39 -23.68
CA THR A 9 0.99 8.88 -23.93
C THR A 9 0.54 8.08 -22.70
N ILE A 10 -0.77 8.01 -22.48
CA ILE A 10 -1.34 7.22 -21.37
C ILE A 10 -0.92 5.74 -21.46
N SER A 11 -0.83 5.19 -22.67
CA SER A 11 -0.36 3.82 -22.90
C SER A 11 1.08 3.62 -22.41
N ARG A 12 1.98 4.58 -22.64
CA ARG A 12 3.36 4.50 -22.12
C ARG A 12 3.44 4.63 -20.61
N LEU A 13 2.52 5.37 -19.98
CA LEU A 13 2.45 5.43 -18.51
C LEU A 13 1.95 4.11 -17.93
N ILE A 14 0.99 3.46 -18.58
CA ILE A 14 0.47 2.14 -18.17
C ILE A 14 1.56 1.07 -18.29
N GLU A 15 2.28 0.99 -19.41
CA GLU A 15 3.36 0.02 -19.59
C GLU A 15 4.48 0.23 -18.56
N ALA A 16 4.91 1.48 -18.34
CA ALA A 16 5.92 1.78 -17.33
C ALA A 16 5.46 1.45 -15.89
N ALA A 17 4.15 1.57 -15.60
CA ALA A 17 3.61 1.19 -14.29
C ALA A 17 3.52 -0.32 -14.10
N ARG A 18 3.30 -1.11 -15.17
CA ARG A 18 3.29 -2.57 -15.13
C ARG A 18 4.66 -3.15 -14.79
N GLU A 19 5.72 -2.50 -15.26
CA GLU A 19 7.11 -2.91 -15.04
C GLU A 19 7.65 -2.47 -13.68
N GLN A 20 6.91 -1.66 -12.91
CA GLN A 20 7.40 -1.18 -11.63
C GLN A 20 7.48 -2.36 -10.63
N PRO A 21 8.67 -2.67 -10.08
CA PRO A 21 8.79 -3.68 -9.04
C PRO A 21 8.00 -3.20 -7.81
N GLY A 22 6.94 -3.93 -7.49
CA GLY A 22 6.12 -3.71 -6.30
C GLY A 22 6.54 -4.64 -5.17
N VAL A 23 6.34 -4.20 -3.93
CA VAL A 23 6.49 -5.05 -2.74
C VAL A 23 5.30 -6.01 -2.70
N ARG A 24 5.54 -7.33 -2.73
CA ARG A 24 4.47 -8.32 -2.58
C ARG A 24 4.34 -8.73 -1.12
N PRO A 25 3.13 -9.05 -0.63
CA PRO A 25 2.96 -9.55 0.74
C PRO A 25 3.79 -10.80 1.05
N ALA A 26 4.08 -11.63 0.06
CA ALA A 26 4.92 -12.82 0.20
C ALA A 26 6.41 -12.50 0.41
N ASP A 27 6.85 -11.29 0.09
CA ASP A 27 8.23 -10.84 0.26
C ASP A 27 8.47 -10.20 1.64
N LEU A 28 7.40 -10.02 2.43
CA LEU A 28 7.43 -9.33 3.72
C LEU A 28 7.43 -10.32 4.88
N GLN A 29 8.25 -10.04 5.88
CA GLN A 29 8.32 -10.80 7.12
C GLN A 29 7.52 -10.11 8.23
N PRO A 30 7.00 -10.86 9.21
CA PRO A 30 6.44 -10.26 10.42
C PRO A 30 7.46 -9.31 11.07
N GLY A 31 7.04 -8.07 11.31
CA GLY A 31 7.91 -7.00 11.82
C GLY A 31 8.31 -5.96 10.76
N ASP A 32 8.23 -6.29 9.47
CA ASP A 32 8.50 -5.32 8.40
C ASP A 32 7.42 -4.24 8.33
N TRP A 33 7.83 -3.03 7.95
CA TRP A 33 6.91 -1.91 7.76
C TRP A 33 6.86 -1.47 6.30
N VAL A 34 5.65 -1.25 5.81
CA VAL A 34 5.39 -0.68 4.49
C VAL A 34 4.71 0.67 4.65
N ILE A 35 5.28 1.71 4.05
CA ILE A 35 4.67 3.03 3.99
C ILE A 35 3.97 3.20 2.65
N VAL A 36 2.64 3.34 2.67
CA VAL A 36 1.83 3.57 1.47
C VAL A 36 1.45 5.03 1.42
N ARG A 37 2.04 5.78 0.48
CA ARG A 37 1.69 7.18 0.25
C ARG A 37 0.80 7.30 -0.99
N THR A 38 -0.40 7.81 -0.78
CA THR A 38 -1.32 8.18 -1.85
C THR A 38 -1.28 9.69 -2.07
N LYS A 39 -2.12 10.21 -2.98
CA LYS A 39 -2.26 11.66 -3.20
C LYS A 39 -2.65 12.41 -1.91
N ASN A 40 -3.52 11.83 -1.10
CA ASN A 40 -4.19 12.53 -0.01
C ASN A 40 -3.83 11.99 1.38
N SER A 41 -3.09 10.88 1.45
CA SER A 41 -2.87 10.19 2.72
C SER A 41 -1.58 9.38 2.73
N THR A 42 -1.05 9.17 3.93
CA THR A 42 0.04 8.24 4.20
C THR A 42 -0.47 7.21 5.19
N TYR A 43 -0.24 5.94 4.88
CA TYR A 43 -0.56 4.80 5.73
C TYR A 43 0.74 4.09 6.11
N THR A 44 0.80 3.60 7.34
CA THR A 44 1.85 2.69 7.81
C THR A 44 1.23 1.32 8.00
N LEU A 45 1.80 0.31 7.36
CA LEU A 45 1.39 -1.09 7.44
C LEU A 45 2.49 -1.90 8.11
N SER A 46 2.23 -2.41 9.30
CA SER A 46 3.14 -3.34 9.98
C SER A 46 2.75 -4.76 9.62
N ALA A 47 3.64 -5.48 8.93
CA ALA A 47 3.43 -6.88 8.58
C ALA A 47 3.37 -7.73 9.86
N VAL A 48 2.33 -8.56 9.96
CA VAL A 48 2.06 -9.41 11.13
C VAL A 48 1.94 -10.89 10.74
N GLY A 49 2.41 -11.24 9.54
CA GLY A 49 2.31 -12.59 8.97
C GLY A 49 1.03 -12.83 8.17
N ASP A 50 1.03 -13.95 7.43
CA ASP A 50 -0.12 -14.46 6.68
C ASP A 50 -0.72 -13.48 5.65
N GLY A 51 0.12 -12.58 5.12
CA GLY A 51 -0.31 -11.54 4.17
C GLY A 51 -1.23 -10.47 4.77
N THR A 52 -1.20 -10.31 6.10
CA THR A 52 -2.01 -9.32 6.83
C THR A 52 -1.13 -8.29 7.54
N PHE A 53 -1.74 -7.14 7.84
CA PHE A 53 -1.06 -5.96 8.33
C PHE A 53 -1.85 -5.32 9.47
N VAL A 54 -1.15 -4.74 10.43
CA VAL A 54 -1.73 -3.74 11.34
C VAL A 54 -1.54 -2.37 10.69
N VAL A 55 -2.63 -1.65 10.46
CA VAL A 55 -2.61 -0.36 9.76
C VAL A 55 -2.74 0.81 10.72
N THR A 56 -2.00 1.89 10.44
CA THR A 56 -2.24 3.21 11.01
C THR A 56 -2.16 4.30 9.94
N GLY A 57 -2.72 5.47 10.22
CA GLY A 57 -2.64 6.63 9.34
C GLY A 57 -3.81 6.76 8.36
N GLY A 58 -3.81 7.87 7.62
CA GLY A 58 -4.83 8.17 6.62
C GLY A 58 -6.26 8.12 7.18
N TRP A 59 -7.15 7.44 6.46
CA TRP A 59 -8.54 7.25 6.87
C TRP A 59 -8.69 6.52 8.22
N PHE A 60 -7.81 5.57 8.54
CA PHE A 60 -7.91 4.83 9.81
C PHE A 60 -7.67 5.73 11.02
N SER A 61 -6.68 6.64 10.94
CA SER A 61 -6.49 7.65 12.00
C SER A 61 -7.65 8.63 12.08
N ALA A 62 -8.19 9.06 10.93
CA ALA A 62 -9.31 10.00 10.90
C ALA A 62 -10.57 9.40 11.58
N GLU A 63 -10.84 8.11 11.37
CA GLU A 63 -11.97 7.40 11.95
C GLU A 63 -11.65 6.76 13.32
N ARG A 64 -10.46 6.99 13.88
CA ARG A 64 -10.01 6.38 15.15
C ARG A 64 -10.05 4.84 15.14
N THR A 65 -9.76 4.24 14.00
CA THR A 65 -9.67 2.79 13.75
C THR A 65 -8.24 2.32 13.51
N ASP A 66 -7.25 3.13 13.89
CA ASP A 66 -5.84 2.74 13.91
C ASP A 66 -5.63 1.45 14.72
N GLY A 67 -4.65 0.64 14.28
CA GLY A 67 -4.34 -0.64 14.91
C GLY A 67 -5.19 -1.81 14.39
N GLN A 68 -6.14 -1.57 13.47
CA GLN A 68 -6.94 -2.63 12.88
C GLN A 68 -6.07 -3.59 12.03
N ARG A 69 -6.37 -4.89 12.11
CA ARG A 69 -5.76 -5.89 11.22
C ARG A 69 -6.51 -5.94 9.88
N ILE A 70 -5.78 -5.74 8.80
CA ILE A 70 -6.31 -5.72 7.43
C ILE A 70 -5.54 -6.65 6.51
N ALA A 71 -6.15 -6.99 5.38
CA ALA A 71 -5.48 -7.59 4.24
C ALA A 71 -5.53 -6.62 3.06
N VAL A 72 -4.39 -6.41 2.38
CA VAL A 72 -4.36 -5.63 1.13
C VAL A 72 -4.81 -6.53 -0.02
N ARG A 73 -5.84 -6.10 -0.75
CA ARG A 73 -6.46 -6.84 -1.85
C ARG A 73 -6.48 -5.95 -3.09
N GLY A 74 -5.45 -6.09 -3.93
CA GLY A 74 -5.27 -5.20 -5.08
C GLY A 74 -5.06 -3.75 -4.62
N CYS A 75 -5.95 -2.85 -5.02
CA CYS A 75 -5.92 -1.43 -4.64
C CYS A 75 -6.79 -1.08 -3.43
N THR A 76 -7.40 -2.08 -2.77
CA THR A 76 -8.26 -1.87 -1.60
C THR A 76 -7.76 -2.69 -0.40
N TRP A 77 -8.44 -2.55 0.72
CA TRP A 77 -8.25 -3.36 1.92
C TRP A 77 -9.56 -4.04 2.31
N SER A 78 -9.45 -5.15 3.04
CA SER A 78 -10.56 -5.76 3.76
C SER A 78 -10.15 -5.96 5.21
N SER A 79 -11.13 -6.06 6.12
CA SER A 79 -10.86 -6.60 7.45
C SER A 79 -10.24 -7.98 7.31
N ALA A 80 -9.18 -8.24 8.08
CA ALA A 80 -8.63 -9.58 8.19
C ALA A 80 -9.47 -10.32 9.24
N LEU A 81 -10.28 -11.29 8.81
CA LEU A 81 -10.75 -12.32 9.73
C LEU A 81 -9.52 -13.16 10.14
N PRO A 82 -9.38 -13.54 11.42
CA PRO A 82 -8.38 -14.54 11.80
C PRO A 82 -8.66 -15.85 11.02
N PRO A 83 -7.62 -16.63 10.69
CA PRO A 83 -7.82 -17.94 10.08
C PRO A 83 -8.68 -18.82 11.02
N GLN A 84 -9.64 -19.55 10.44
CA GLN A 84 -10.41 -20.60 11.12
C GLN A 84 -9.57 -21.86 11.29
#